data_AF-A0A2C2VDP6-F1
#
_entry.id   AF-A0A2C2VDP6-F1
#
_cell.length_a   1.000
_cell.length_b   1.000
_cell.length_c   1.000
_cell.angle_alpha   90.00
_cell.angle_beta   90.00
_cell.angle_gamma   90.00
#
_symmetry.space_group_name_H-M   'P 1'
#
loop_
_entity.id
_entity.type
_entity.pdbx_description
1 polymer ?
#
loop_
_entity_poly.entity_id
_entity_poly.type
_entity_poly.pdbx_seq_one_letter_code
_entity_poly.pdbx_strand_id
1 'polypeptide(L)'
;MFSTPPVLLTWNNSKILSFLESLSKDGMRSDGKTGQLSSATIQFYHRILKNIFNRAVEWRVIKENPVENIKKPFDYLFQQKQQEKA
;
A
#
# COMPACT_ATOMS: atom_id res chain seq x y z
N MET A 1 -23.72 6.25 -25.56
CA MET A 1 -23.65 6.86 -24.22
C MET A 1 -23.60 5.70 -23.24
N PHE A 2 -22.49 5.33 -22.61
CA PHE A 2 -21.55 6.14 -21.85
C PHE A 2 -20.10 5.78 -22.16
N SER A 3 -19.27 6.81 -22.22
CA SER A 3 -17.83 6.77 -22.50
C SER A 3 -17.08 6.09 -21.36
N THR A 4 -16.40 5.00 -21.63
CA THR A 4 -15.40 4.44 -20.70
C THR A 4 -14.18 5.37 -20.68
N PRO A 5 -13.79 5.95 -19.53
CA PRO A 5 -12.67 6.87 -19.48
C PRO A 5 -11.34 6.13 -19.77
N PRO A 6 -10.42 6.77 -20.52
CA PRO A 6 -9.14 6.17 -20.89
C PRO A 6 -8.28 6.00 -19.63
N VAL A 7 -7.90 4.76 -19.32
CA VAL A 7 -7.06 4.39 -18.18
C VAL A 7 -5.60 4.73 -18.48
N LEU A 8 -5.29 6.02 -18.61
CA LEU A 8 -3.94 6.51 -18.90
C LEU A 8 -3.51 7.54 -17.85
N LEU A 9 -3.28 7.10 -16.60
CA LEU A 9 -2.16 7.51 -15.72
C LEU A 9 -2.23 6.91 -14.29
N THR A 10 -2.25 5.59 -14.10
CA THR A 10 -2.16 4.99 -12.73
C THR A 10 -1.11 3.90 -12.60
N TRP A 11 -0.11 3.88 -13.49
CA TRP A 11 0.77 2.72 -13.67
C TRP A 11 1.92 2.54 -12.66
N ASN A 12 2.20 3.48 -11.75
CA ASN A 12 3.31 3.32 -10.80
C ASN A 12 2.89 3.19 -9.31
N ASN A 13 1.88 3.94 -8.84
CA ASN A 13 1.47 3.88 -7.42
C ASN A 13 0.75 2.56 -7.06
N SER A 14 0.17 1.88 -8.04
CA SER A 14 -0.63 0.65 -7.82
C SER A 14 0.20 -0.57 -7.39
N LYS A 15 1.50 -0.63 -7.73
CA LYS A 15 2.36 -1.78 -7.37
C LYS A 15 2.67 -1.86 -5.89
N ILE A 16 2.88 -0.72 -5.24
CA ILE A 16 3.10 -0.69 -3.80
C ILE A 16 1.78 -0.89 -3.07
N LEU A 17 0.67 -0.33 -3.58
CA LEU A 17 -0.64 -0.56 -2.98
C LEU A 17 -1.02 -2.05 -3.03
N SER A 18 -0.86 -2.70 -4.18
CA SER A 18 -1.10 -4.15 -4.33
C SER A 18 -0.16 -5.01 -3.47
N PHE A 19 1.07 -4.56 -3.22
CA PHE A 19 1.97 -5.19 -2.25
C PHE A 19 1.46 -5.03 -0.81
N LEU A 20 1.05 -3.83 -0.40
CA LEU A 20 0.51 -3.61 0.95
C LEU A 20 -0.82 -4.35 1.16
N GLU A 21 -1.64 -4.45 0.12
CA GLU A 21 -2.85 -5.29 0.13
C GLU A 21 -2.53 -6.77 0.21
N SER A 22 -1.49 -7.24 -0.51
CA SER A 22 -1.08 -8.64 -0.41
C SER A 22 -0.63 -8.96 1.01
N LEU A 23 0.11 -8.07 1.68
CA LEU A 23 0.48 -8.22 3.10
C LEU A 23 -0.74 -8.32 4.04
N SER A 24 -1.89 -7.74 3.65
CA SER A 24 -3.13 -7.87 4.43
C SER A 24 -3.86 -9.20 4.19
N LYS A 25 -3.47 -9.99 3.19
CA LYS A 25 -4.07 -11.30 2.90
C LYS A 25 -3.60 -12.35 3.90
N ASP A 26 -4.47 -13.33 4.12
CA ASP A 26 -4.14 -14.46 4.98
C ASP A 26 -3.03 -15.32 4.36
N GLY A 27 -2.12 -15.84 5.19
CA GLY A 27 -0.98 -16.64 4.73
C GLY A 27 0.30 -15.88 4.36
N MET A 28 0.33 -14.54 4.46
CA MET A 28 1.54 -13.74 4.21
C MET A 28 2.50 -13.64 5.39
N ARG A 29 2.21 -14.33 6.50
CA ARG A 29 3.07 -14.31 7.67
C ARG A 29 4.23 -15.30 7.48
N SER A 30 5.45 -14.81 7.60
CA SER A 30 6.67 -15.64 7.55
C SER A 30 6.86 -16.54 8.78
N ASP A 31 6.04 -16.37 9.82
CA ASP A 31 6.11 -17.15 11.07
C ASP A 31 5.23 -18.41 11.06
N GLY A 32 4.60 -18.73 9.91
CA GLY A 32 3.77 -19.93 9.74
C GLY A 32 2.46 -19.90 10.53
N LYS A 33 2.11 -18.77 11.16
CA LYS A 33 0.83 -18.61 11.87
C LYS A 33 -0.28 -18.23 10.91
N THR A 34 -1.47 -18.72 11.21
CA THR A 34 -2.71 -18.35 10.51
C THR A 34 -3.15 -16.94 10.92
N GLY A 35 -3.64 -16.17 9.96
CA GLY A 35 -4.20 -14.84 10.19
C GLY A 35 -3.46 -13.73 9.42
N GLN A 36 -4.13 -12.58 9.35
CA GLN A 36 -3.63 -11.39 8.65
C GLN A 36 -2.52 -10.72 9.46
N LEU A 37 -1.64 -9.99 8.77
CA LEU A 37 -0.72 -9.06 9.43
C LEU A 37 -1.51 -7.95 10.12
N SER A 38 -1.06 -7.55 11.30
CA SER A 38 -1.70 -6.44 12.01
C SER A 38 -1.53 -5.14 11.23
N SER A 39 -2.51 -4.23 11.32
CA SER A 39 -2.42 -2.90 10.70
C SER A 39 -1.15 -2.15 11.13
N ALA A 40 -0.72 -2.30 12.38
CA ALA A 40 0.53 -1.72 12.89
C ALA A 40 1.75 -2.25 12.12
N THR A 41 1.77 -3.54 11.78
CA THR A 41 2.86 -4.14 11.01
C THR A 41 2.86 -3.65 9.56
N ILE A 42 1.69 -3.55 8.91
CA ILE A 42 1.57 -3.01 7.54
C ILE A 42 2.05 -1.55 7.47
N GLN A 43 1.73 -0.74 8.48
CA GLN A 43 2.23 0.62 8.59
C GLN A 43 3.75 0.69 8.80
N PHE A 44 4.29 -0.27 9.55
CA PHE A 44 5.74 -0.37 9.72
C PHE A 44 6.43 -0.66 8.38
N TYR A 45 5.88 -1.58 7.57
CA TYR A 45 6.36 -1.81 6.20
C TYR A 45 6.27 -0.55 5.33
N HIS A 46 5.15 0.18 5.38
CA HIS A 46 5.00 1.45 4.65
C HIS A 46 6.07 2.49 5.05
N ARG A 47 6.36 2.63 6.34
CA ARG A 47 7.40 3.55 6.85
C ARG A 47 8.80 3.15 6.37
N ILE A 48 9.13 1.85 6.42
CA ILE A 48 10.42 1.35 5.93
C ILE A 48 10.57 1.63 4.44
N LEU A 49 9.57 1.29 3.64
CA LEU A 49 9.59 1.54 2.20
C LEU A 49 9.77 3.02 1.89
N LYS A 50 9.05 3.90 2.59
CA LYS A 50 9.20 5.35 2.44
C LYS A 50 10.63 5.81 2.71
N ASN A 51 11.27 5.31 3.77
CA ASN A 51 12.65 5.66 4.11
C ASN A 51 13.66 5.14 3.08
N ILE A 52 13.50 3.90 2.60
CA ILE A 52 14.37 3.31 1.57
C ILE A 52 14.28 4.12 0.28
N PHE A 53 13.07 4.41 -0.20
CA PHE A 53 12.89 5.16 -1.43
C PHE A 53 13.31 6.62 -1.30
N ASN A 54 13.14 7.26 -0.14
CA ASN A 54 13.72 8.57 0.13
C ASN A 54 15.24 8.56 -0.05
N ARG A 55 15.94 7.57 0.50
CA ARG A 55 17.39 7.43 0.31
C ARG A 55 17.74 7.19 -1.16
N ALA A 56 16.96 6.39 -1.87
CA ALA A 56 17.16 6.15 -3.30
C ALA A 56 16.97 7.42 -4.15
N VAL A 57 16.06 8.32 -3.76
CA VAL A 57 15.90 9.65 -4.39
C VAL A 57 17.10 10.54 -4.09
N GLU A 58 17.58 10.57 -2.83
CA GLU A 58 18.79 11.32 -2.45
C GLU A 58 20.01 10.86 -3.26
N TRP A 59 20.16 9.54 -3.46
CA TRP A 59 21.22 8.95 -4.27
C TRP A 59 20.96 9.06 -5.78
N ARG A 60 19.86 9.70 -6.20
CA ARG A 60 19.44 9.88 -7.59
C ARG A 60 19.30 8.57 -8.37
N VAL A 61 19.05 7.46 -7.67
CA VAL A 61 18.76 6.14 -8.27
C VAL A 61 17.36 6.15 -8.89
N ILE A 62 16.42 6.84 -8.24
CA ILE A 62 15.06 7.05 -8.72
C ILE A 62 14.73 8.54 -8.71
N LYS A 63 13.86 8.99 -9.63
CA LYS A 63 13.49 10.41 -9.77
C LYS A 63 12.57 10.88 -8.64
N GLU A 64 11.62 10.04 -8.24
CA GLU A 64 10.55 10.39 -7.32
C GLU A 64 10.28 9.21 -6.39
N ASN A 65 9.86 9.48 -5.16
CA ASN A 65 9.50 8.45 -4.21
C ASN A 65 8.07 7.92 -4.51
N PRO A 66 7.93 6.66 -4.95
CA PRO A 66 6.63 6.09 -5.30
C PRO A 66 5.70 5.85 -4.08
N VAL A 67 6.24 5.93 -2.85
CA VAL A 67 5.48 5.80 -1.59
C VAL A 67 4.99 7.15 -1.07
N GLU A 68 5.53 8.25 -1.55
CA GLU A 68 5.20 9.60 -1.06
C GLU A 68 3.74 9.98 -1.36
N ASN A 69 3.22 9.55 -2.50
CA ASN A 69 1.83 9.73 -2.91
C ASN A 69 0.85 8.72 -2.26
N ILE A 70 1.36 7.74 -1.50
CA ILE A 70 0.53 6.69 -0.88
C ILE A 70 0.18 7.16 0.54
N LYS A 71 -1.08 7.61 0.71
CA LYS A 71 -1.62 7.94 2.04
C LYS A 71 -1.43 6.73 2.95
N LYS A 72 -0.91 6.98 4.16
CA LYS A 72 -0.66 5.95 5.18
C LYS A 72 -1.92 5.08 5.31
N PRO A 73 -1.80 3.74 5.24
CA PRO A 73 -2.95 2.86 5.43
C PRO A 73 -3.26 2.84 6.93
N PHE A 74 -3.90 3.88 7.46
CA PHE A 74 -4.41 3.87 8.84
C PHE A 74 -5.91 3.62 8.93
N ASP A 75 -6.74 4.04 7.97
CA ASP A 75 -8.18 4.08 8.26
C ASP A 75 -9.14 3.45 7.24
N TYR A 76 -8.78 3.36 5.96
CA TYR A 76 -9.76 3.01 4.93
C TYR A 76 -10.37 1.60 5.09
N LEU A 77 -9.58 0.61 5.50
CA LEU A 77 -10.04 -0.77 5.68
C LEU A 77 -10.83 -0.99 6.99
N PHE A 78 -10.59 -0.16 8.02
CA PHE A 78 -11.41 -0.16 9.22
C PHE A 78 -12.74 0.57 8.96
N GLN A 79 -12.71 1.71 8.27
CA GLN A 79 -13.94 2.43 7.89
C GLN A 79 -14.84 1.62 6.97
N GLN A 80 -14.29 0.95 5.94
CA GLN A 80 -15.06 0.10 5.04
C GLN A 80 -15.75 -1.06 5.79
N LYS A 81 -15.03 -1.73 6.70
CA LYS A 81 -15.61 -2.79 7.54
C LYS A 81 -16.65 -2.30 8.55
N GLN A 82 -16.62 -1.01 8.93
CA GLN A 82 -17.66 -0.39 9.78
C GLN A 82 -18.86 0.08 8.95
N GLN A 83 -18.64 0.49 7.70
CA GLN A 83 -19.69 0.90 6.77
C GLN A 83 -20.47 -0.30 6.19
N GLU A 84 -19.85 -1.46 6.02
CA GLU A 84 -20.52 -2.70 5.59
C GLU A 84 -21.34 -3.38 6.70
N LYS A 85 -21.18 -2.96 7.96
CA LYS A 85 -21.90 -3.48 9.13
C LYS A 85 -23.07 -2.60 9.60
N ALA A 86 -23.35 -1.51 8.89
CA ALA A 86 -24.42 -0.56 9.19
C ALA A 86 -25.62 -0.75 8.25
#